data_AF-A0A0G0H124-F1
#
_entry.id   AF-A0A0G0H124-F1
#
_cell.length_a   1.000
_cell.length_b   1.000
_cell.length_c   1.000
_cell.angle_alpha   90.00
_cell.angle_beta   90.00
_cell.angle_gamma   90.00
#
_symmetry.space_group_name_H-M   'P 1'
#
loop_
_entity.id
_entity.type
_entity.pdbx_description
1 polymer ?
#
loop_
_entity_poly.entity_id
_entity_poly.type
_entity_poly.pdbx_seq_one_letter_code
_entity_poly.pdbx_strand_id
1 'polypeptide(L)'
;MFWVDNVVSELNKRKLPLEWVDDAKTPSGRIHVGSLRGIVVHDLVYKALKKYTYIFDNHDPMDALPNYLPKEKFEKYLGLPLFKVPSPEKGFNNYAEYYAFEFKNVFNKIGCNPEILWTADLYKSGKMNPLIKECLDKAPEIRKIYGELYKKKIPENWYPFQPYCSNCGKVSTTKVYDWDGEKVSFICEVNAVDWTKGCGFKGEMFPFSNEKGIVGKLPWKVEWAAKWPTVGVVFETAGKDHFTRGGSRDIAVAISDDLKKI
;
A
#
# COMPACT_ATOMS: atom_id res chain seq x y z
N MET A 1 -34.73 5.61 4.98
CA MET A 1 -33.49 4.85 5.21
C MET A 1 -32.45 5.42 4.25
N PHE A 2 -31.47 6.13 4.78
CA PHE A 2 -30.37 6.69 3.99
C PHE A 2 -29.42 5.55 3.61
N TRP A 3 -28.59 5.71 2.57
CA TRP A 3 -27.73 4.63 2.09
C TRP A 3 -26.73 4.14 3.16
N VAL A 4 -26.33 5.04 4.09
CA VAL A 4 -25.48 4.69 5.25
C VAL A 4 -26.17 3.70 6.17
N ASP A 5 -27.46 3.90 6.45
CA ASP A 5 -28.23 3.01 7.33
C ASP A 5 -28.26 1.57 6.78
N ASN A 6 -28.36 1.43 5.45
CA ASN A 6 -28.30 0.13 4.80
C ASN A 6 -26.93 -0.53 4.99
N VAL A 7 -25.84 0.22 4.77
CA VAL A 7 -24.47 -0.28 4.97
C VAL A 7 -24.26 -0.74 6.41
N VAL A 8 -24.66 0.07 7.38
CA VAL A 8 -24.53 -0.24 8.81
C VAL A 8 -25.37 -1.46 9.20
N SER A 9 -26.59 -1.56 8.67
CA SER A 9 -27.45 -2.75 8.88
C SER A 9 -26.77 -4.03 8.39
N GLU A 10 -26.16 -4.01 7.20
CA GLU A 10 -25.42 -5.15 6.66
C GLU A 10 -24.16 -5.47 7.48
N LEU A 11 -23.43 -4.46 7.96
CA LEU A 11 -22.27 -4.67 8.84
C LEU A 11 -22.68 -5.29 10.18
N ASN A 12 -23.77 -4.84 10.79
CA ASN A 12 -24.28 -5.35 12.06
C ASN A 12 -24.69 -6.83 11.97
N LYS A 13 -25.19 -7.29 10.81
CA LYS A 13 -25.49 -8.72 10.58
C LYS A 13 -24.25 -9.62 10.68
N ARG A 14 -23.05 -9.08 10.43
CA ARG A 14 -21.79 -9.84 10.47
C ARG A 14 -21.26 -10.09 11.89
N LYS A 15 -21.81 -9.41 12.91
CA LYS A 15 -21.43 -9.56 14.34
C LYS A 15 -19.91 -9.49 14.58
N LEU A 16 -19.23 -8.60 13.86
CA LEU A 16 -17.78 -8.46 13.97
C LEU A 16 -17.40 -7.70 15.25
N PRO A 17 -16.32 -8.09 15.95
CA PRO A 17 -15.90 -7.46 17.20
C PRO A 17 -15.36 -6.03 17.01
N LEU A 18 -15.05 -5.63 15.77
CA LEU A 18 -14.43 -4.36 15.43
C LEU A 18 -15.25 -3.66 14.33
N GLU A 19 -15.69 -2.44 14.60
CA GLU A 19 -16.40 -1.56 13.67
C GLU A 19 -15.42 -0.49 13.16
N TRP A 20 -14.38 -0.95 12.46
CA TRP A 20 -13.27 -0.14 11.96
C TRP A 20 -13.45 0.21 10.49
N VAL A 21 -13.61 1.51 10.21
CA VAL A 21 -13.60 2.09 8.87
C VAL A 21 -12.18 2.50 8.50
N ASP A 22 -11.76 2.19 7.28
CA ASP A 22 -10.48 2.65 6.74
C ASP A 22 -10.64 3.18 5.32
N ASP A 23 -9.68 4.01 4.92
CA ASP A 23 -9.47 4.50 3.56
C ASP A 23 -7.97 4.80 3.40
N ALA A 24 -7.47 4.80 2.18
CA ALA A 24 -6.05 4.93 1.92
C ALA A 24 -5.74 5.78 0.70
N LYS A 25 -4.60 6.49 0.74
CA LYS A 25 -4.10 7.23 -0.40
C LYS A 25 -2.58 7.36 -0.41
N THR A 26 -2.01 7.11 -1.57
CA THR A 26 -0.61 7.45 -1.88
C THR A 26 -0.44 8.96 -2.05
N PRO A 27 0.39 9.64 -1.23
CA PRO A 27 0.66 11.08 -1.35
C PRO A 27 1.76 11.36 -2.39
N SER A 28 1.55 10.93 -3.64
CA SER A 28 2.50 11.08 -4.77
C SER A 28 2.48 12.46 -5.44
N GLY A 29 1.70 13.39 -4.91
CA GLY A 29 1.56 14.76 -5.39
C GLY A 29 0.32 15.41 -4.78
N ARG A 30 -0.13 16.53 -5.35
CA ARG A 30 -1.35 17.20 -4.89
C ARG A 30 -2.55 16.27 -5.02
N ILE A 31 -3.21 16.01 -3.90
CA ILE A 31 -4.36 15.10 -3.82
C ILE A 31 -5.63 15.86 -4.24
N HIS A 32 -6.29 15.38 -5.29
CA HIS A 32 -7.46 16.05 -5.88
C HIS A 32 -8.76 15.76 -5.11
N VAL A 33 -9.80 16.58 -5.38
CA VAL A 33 -11.14 16.49 -4.76
C VAL A 33 -11.80 15.12 -4.88
N GLY A 34 -11.56 14.38 -5.95
CA GLY A 34 -12.02 12.99 -6.05
C GLY A 34 -11.58 12.07 -4.89
N SER A 35 -10.39 12.28 -4.30
CA SER A 35 -9.95 11.53 -3.11
C SER A 35 -10.67 12.02 -1.84
N LEU A 36 -11.04 13.30 -1.79
CA LEU A 36 -11.83 13.87 -0.68
C LEU A 36 -13.21 13.21 -0.58
N ARG A 37 -13.79 12.77 -1.71
CA ARG A 37 -15.05 12.00 -1.69
C ARG A 37 -14.92 10.72 -0.87
N GLY A 38 -13.79 10.01 -0.97
CA GLY A 38 -13.51 8.80 -0.18
C GLY A 38 -13.61 9.11 1.31
N ILE A 39 -12.84 10.11 1.78
CA ILE A 39 -12.87 10.59 3.16
C ILE A 39 -14.31 10.83 3.64
N VAL A 40 -15.11 11.59 2.89
CA VAL A 40 -16.48 11.95 3.30
C VAL A 40 -17.39 10.72 3.38
N VAL A 41 -17.29 9.79 2.43
CA VAL A 41 -18.09 8.55 2.44
C VAL A 41 -17.74 7.70 3.66
N HIS A 42 -16.46 7.54 3.95
CA HIS A 42 -15.98 6.78 5.10
C HIS A 42 -16.33 7.45 6.43
N ASP A 43 -16.23 8.79 6.53
CA ASP A 43 -16.64 9.57 7.69
C ASP A 43 -18.15 9.43 7.98
N LEU A 44 -18.99 9.39 6.94
CA LEU A 44 -20.44 9.18 7.11
C LEU A 44 -20.77 7.79 7.65
N VAL A 45 -20.06 6.75 7.19
CA VAL A 45 -20.22 5.39 7.75
C VAL A 45 -19.65 5.31 9.16
N TYR A 46 -18.49 5.94 9.39
CA TYR A 46 -17.85 6.02 10.70
C TYR A 46 -18.75 6.64 11.77
N LYS A 47 -19.59 7.63 11.44
CA LYS A 47 -20.56 8.21 12.40
C LYS A 47 -21.53 7.20 13.01
N ALA A 48 -21.68 6.03 12.40
CA ALA A 48 -22.46 4.93 12.91
C ALA A 48 -21.61 3.75 13.44
N LEU A 49 -20.28 3.89 13.44
CA LEU A 49 -19.29 2.89 13.85
C LEU A 49 -18.32 3.50 14.89
N LYS A 50 -17.27 2.77 15.28
CA LYS A 50 -16.44 3.13 16.46
C LYS A 50 -15.09 3.72 16.13
N LYS A 51 -14.46 3.32 15.03
CA LYS A 51 -13.10 3.73 14.70
C LYS A 51 -12.97 4.08 13.21
N TYR A 52 -12.23 5.14 12.92
CA TYR A 52 -11.92 5.55 11.56
C TYR A 52 -10.44 5.90 11.44
N THR A 53 -9.75 5.20 10.54
CA THR A 53 -8.39 5.52 10.13
C THR A 53 -8.31 5.97 8.69
N TYR A 54 -7.22 6.67 8.39
CA TYR A 54 -6.83 6.98 7.03
C TYR A 54 -5.35 6.72 6.84
N ILE A 55 -5.02 5.82 5.91
CA ILE A 55 -3.65 5.40 5.64
C ILE A 55 -3.05 6.27 4.53
N PHE A 56 -1.94 6.94 4.82
CA PHE A 56 -1.08 7.46 3.77
C PHE A 56 -0.04 6.42 3.37
N ASP A 57 -0.13 5.94 2.12
CA ASP A 57 0.81 4.99 1.52
C ASP A 57 2.11 5.69 1.09
N ASN A 58 2.82 6.29 2.05
CA ASN A 58 4.14 6.92 1.84
C ASN A 58 5.24 5.91 1.47
N HIS A 59 4.92 4.62 1.54
CA HIS A 59 5.78 3.49 1.25
C HIS A 59 5.84 3.17 -0.25
N ASP A 60 4.89 3.66 -1.03
CA ASP A 60 4.88 3.47 -2.48
C ASP A 60 6.06 4.17 -3.15
N PRO A 61 6.53 3.65 -4.29
CA PRO A 61 7.56 4.31 -5.06
C PRO A 61 7.07 5.60 -5.70
N MET A 62 7.98 6.54 -5.86
CA MET A 62 7.82 7.65 -6.79
C MET A 62 7.93 7.13 -8.23
N ASP A 63 6.80 6.93 -8.90
CA ASP A 63 6.69 6.37 -10.26
C ASP A 63 6.54 7.43 -11.36
N ALA A 64 6.10 8.62 -10.97
CA ALA A 64 5.99 9.78 -11.84
C ALA A 64 6.41 11.05 -11.09
N LEU A 65 6.78 12.07 -11.87
CA LEU A 65 7.04 13.41 -11.37
C LEU A 65 5.90 14.35 -11.78
N PRO A 66 5.22 15.03 -10.84
CA PRO A 66 4.28 16.08 -11.19
C PRO A 66 4.93 17.19 -12.02
N ASN A 67 4.22 17.66 -13.04
CA ASN A 67 4.72 18.67 -13.99
C ASN A 67 5.09 20.03 -13.37
N TYR A 68 4.55 20.33 -12.19
CA TYR A 68 4.81 21.57 -11.45
C TYR A 68 6.08 21.49 -10.57
N LEU A 69 6.76 20.34 -10.53
CA LEU A 69 8.03 20.18 -9.81
C LEU A 69 9.22 20.22 -10.78
N PRO A 70 10.36 20.81 -10.36
CA PRO A 70 11.56 20.89 -11.20
C PRO A 70 12.16 19.51 -11.43
N LYS A 71 12.23 19.09 -12.69
CA LYS A 71 12.66 17.76 -13.11
C LYS A 71 14.09 17.46 -12.67
N GLU A 72 14.99 18.43 -12.82
CA GLU A 72 16.41 18.32 -12.51
C GLU A 72 16.66 18.02 -11.02
N LYS A 73 15.74 18.44 -10.15
CA LYS A 73 15.83 18.24 -8.70
C LYS A 73 15.33 16.85 -8.28
N PHE A 74 14.26 16.37 -8.91
CA PHE A 74 13.48 15.23 -8.40
C PHE A 74 13.59 13.94 -9.20
N GLU A 75 13.94 13.99 -10.50
CA GLU A 75 13.99 12.79 -11.36
C GLU A 75 14.91 11.69 -10.79
N LYS A 76 16.00 12.06 -10.13
CA LYS A 76 16.94 11.13 -9.50
C LYS A 76 16.33 10.26 -8.39
N TYR A 77 15.18 10.66 -7.84
CA TYR A 77 14.48 9.90 -6.79
C TYR A 77 13.44 8.92 -7.35
N LEU A 78 13.21 8.88 -8.67
CA LEU A 78 12.28 7.93 -9.27
C LEU A 78 12.65 6.49 -8.90
N GLY A 79 11.66 5.78 -8.36
CA GLY A 79 11.73 4.40 -7.91
C GLY A 79 12.10 4.22 -6.44
N LEU A 80 12.42 5.31 -5.73
CA LEU A 80 12.54 5.32 -4.27
C LEU A 80 11.15 5.44 -3.62
N PRO A 81 10.95 4.89 -2.41
CA PRO A 81 9.70 5.11 -1.69
C PRO A 81 9.53 6.59 -1.32
N LEU A 82 8.28 7.09 -1.35
CA LEU A 82 7.98 8.52 -1.19
C LEU A 82 8.48 9.11 0.13
N PHE A 83 8.51 8.33 1.22
CA PHE A 83 9.06 8.78 2.51
C PHE A 83 10.58 9.00 2.49
N LYS A 84 11.31 8.49 1.48
CA LYS A 84 12.74 8.75 1.26
C LYS A 84 13.00 9.90 0.28
N VAL A 85 11.96 10.43 -0.36
CA VAL A 85 12.09 11.55 -1.30
C VAL A 85 12.07 12.86 -0.51
N PRO A 86 12.98 13.82 -0.74
CA PRO A 86 12.96 15.10 -0.04
C PRO A 86 11.67 15.87 -0.28
N SER A 87 11.26 16.66 0.72
CA SER A 87 10.11 17.55 0.56
C SER A 87 10.33 18.60 -0.54
N PRO A 88 9.31 18.92 -1.36
CA PRO A 88 9.37 20.05 -2.28
C PRO A 88 9.35 21.40 -1.56
N GLU A 89 8.69 21.48 -0.40
CA GLU A 89 8.60 22.67 0.43
C GLU A 89 9.38 22.54 1.74
N LYS A 90 9.79 23.68 2.31
CA LYS A 90 10.46 23.70 3.63
C LYS A 90 9.48 23.33 4.74
N GLY A 91 9.98 22.67 5.79
CA GLY A 91 9.21 22.37 7.00
C GLY A 91 8.56 20.98 7.07
N PHE A 92 8.83 20.10 6.10
CA PHE A 92 8.36 18.71 6.09
C PHE A 92 9.55 17.76 5.93
N ASN A 93 9.50 16.59 6.57
CA ASN A 93 10.65 15.67 6.56
C ASN A 93 10.86 15.03 5.18
N ASN A 94 9.77 14.81 4.44
CA ASN A 94 9.80 14.14 3.14
C ASN A 94 8.62 14.57 2.24
N TYR A 95 8.68 14.14 0.99
CA TYR A 95 7.71 14.40 -0.06
C TYR A 95 6.29 13.98 0.33
N ALA A 96 6.14 12.78 0.89
CA ALA A 96 4.84 12.24 1.29
C ALA A 96 4.20 13.08 2.40
N GLU A 97 4.98 13.49 3.40
CA GLU A 97 4.50 14.31 4.52
C GLU A 97 3.95 15.66 4.06
N TYR A 98 4.60 16.32 3.10
CA TYR A 98 4.12 17.60 2.57
C TYR A 98 2.73 17.47 1.92
N TYR A 99 2.56 16.53 0.99
CA TYR A 99 1.28 16.36 0.30
C TYR A 99 0.17 15.79 1.20
N ALA A 100 0.54 14.93 2.14
CA ALA A 100 -0.38 14.48 3.17
C ALA A 100 -0.84 15.63 4.06
N PHE A 101 0.06 16.55 4.44
CA PHE A 101 -0.28 17.74 5.23
C PHE A 101 -1.27 18.65 4.48
N GLU A 102 -1.02 18.93 3.19
CA GLU A 102 -1.96 19.71 2.37
C GLU A 102 -3.36 19.08 2.39
N PHE A 103 -3.44 17.76 2.17
CA PHE A 103 -4.71 17.06 2.12
C PHE A 103 -5.41 16.96 3.48
N LYS A 104 -4.65 16.72 4.57
CA LYS A 104 -5.15 16.75 5.95
C LYS A 104 -5.83 18.08 6.28
N ASN A 105 -5.21 19.19 5.89
CA ASN A 105 -5.79 20.52 6.12
C ASN A 105 -7.12 20.70 5.38
N VAL A 106 -7.31 20.06 4.22
CA VAL A 106 -8.57 20.13 3.47
C VAL A 106 -9.66 19.36 4.20
N PHE A 107 -9.44 18.09 4.54
CA PHE A 107 -10.50 17.30 5.13
C PHE A 107 -10.82 17.67 6.59
N ASN A 108 -9.83 18.15 7.36
CA ASN A 108 -10.09 18.65 8.72
C ASN A 108 -11.00 19.88 8.71
N LYS A 109 -10.87 20.76 7.70
CA LYS A 109 -11.72 21.96 7.56
C LYS A 109 -13.19 21.64 7.33
N ILE A 110 -13.50 20.46 6.80
CA ILE A 110 -14.88 20.00 6.61
C ILE A 110 -15.36 19.07 7.73
N GLY A 111 -14.57 18.93 8.80
CA GLY A 111 -14.96 18.20 10.00
C GLY A 111 -14.68 16.69 9.98
N CYS A 112 -14.02 16.17 8.94
CA CYS A 112 -13.58 14.78 8.90
C CYS A 112 -12.22 14.65 9.59
N ASN A 113 -12.11 13.84 10.64
CA ASN A 113 -10.90 13.75 11.46
C ASN A 113 -10.47 12.27 11.72
N PRO A 114 -10.13 11.50 10.67
CA PRO A 114 -9.61 10.13 10.86
C PRO A 114 -8.29 10.11 11.65
N GLU A 115 -8.05 9.02 12.37
CA GLU A 115 -6.72 8.68 12.89
C GLU A 115 -5.79 8.38 11.71
N ILE A 116 -4.67 9.09 11.63
CA ILE A 116 -3.73 8.96 10.51
C ILE A 116 -2.74 7.84 10.78
N LEU A 117 -2.65 6.90 9.84
CA LEU A 117 -1.64 5.85 9.83
C LEU A 117 -0.70 6.04 8.63
N TRP A 118 0.56 5.68 8.82
CA TRP A 118 1.55 5.65 7.74
C TRP A 118 1.92 4.22 7.43
N THR A 119 1.91 3.85 6.16
CA THR A 119 2.30 2.50 5.76
C THR A 119 3.74 2.20 6.16
N ALA A 120 4.66 3.17 6.03
CA ALA A 120 6.03 3.01 6.53
C ALA A 120 6.09 2.64 8.03
N ASP A 121 5.22 3.19 8.87
CA ASP A 121 5.18 2.90 10.31
C ASP A 121 4.60 1.51 10.61
N LEU A 122 3.64 1.04 9.80
CA LEU A 122 3.14 -0.35 9.88
C LEU A 122 4.26 -1.37 9.60
N TYR A 123 5.14 -1.09 8.64
CA TYR A 123 6.31 -1.93 8.38
C TYR A 123 7.38 -1.78 9.46
N LYS A 124 7.71 -0.54 9.85
CA LYS A 124 8.75 -0.25 10.85
C LYS A 124 8.41 -0.85 12.22
N SER A 125 7.13 -0.92 12.58
CA SER A 125 6.69 -1.57 13.82
C SER A 125 6.74 -3.11 13.78
N GLY A 126 7.04 -3.71 12.61
CA GLY A 126 7.05 -5.16 12.43
C GLY A 126 5.66 -5.81 12.34
N LYS A 127 4.57 -5.02 12.43
CA LYS A 127 3.18 -5.54 12.36
C LYS A 127 2.86 -6.22 11.03
N MET A 128 3.55 -5.85 9.96
CA MET A 128 3.40 -6.49 8.64
C MET A 128 4.21 -7.80 8.51
N ASN A 129 5.21 -8.05 9.36
CA ASN A 129 6.15 -9.17 9.19
C ASN A 129 5.49 -10.56 9.13
N PRO A 130 4.50 -10.89 9.99
CA PRO A 130 3.82 -12.19 9.90
C PRO A 130 3.15 -12.40 8.53
N LEU A 131 2.47 -11.37 8.02
CA LEU A 131 1.81 -11.45 6.72
C LEU A 131 2.79 -11.41 5.54
N ILE A 132 3.94 -10.74 5.68
CA ILE A 132 5.02 -10.81 4.70
C ILE A 132 5.52 -12.25 4.57
N LYS A 133 5.79 -12.91 5.70
CA LYS A 133 6.22 -14.32 5.70
C LYS A 133 5.15 -15.20 5.04
N GLU A 134 3.90 -15.05 5.46
CA GLU A 134 2.77 -15.80 4.93
C GLU A 134 2.61 -15.64 3.41
N CYS A 135 2.73 -14.41 2.90
CA CYS A 135 2.64 -14.14 1.46
C CYS A 135 3.81 -14.77 0.69
N LEU A 136 5.01 -14.84 1.28
CA LEU A 136 6.17 -15.49 0.68
C LEU A 136 6.01 -17.02 0.67
N ASP A 137 5.56 -17.60 1.78
CA ASP A 137 5.31 -19.04 1.91
C ASP A 137 4.18 -19.49 0.96
N LYS A 138 3.11 -18.69 0.85
CA LYS A 138 1.96 -18.91 -0.05
C LYS A 138 2.10 -18.24 -1.42
N ALA A 139 3.33 -18.00 -1.87
CA ALA A 139 3.55 -17.43 -3.20
C ALA A 139 2.89 -18.25 -4.33
N PRO A 140 2.86 -19.61 -4.32
CA PRO A 140 2.11 -20.40 -5.31
C PRO A 140 0.62 -20.06 -5.40
N GLU A 141 -0.05 -19.90 -4.26
CA GLU A 141 -1.47 -19.60 -4.15
C GLU A 141 -1.76 -18.18 -4.65
N ILE A 142 -0.93 -17.21 -4.25
CA ILE A 142 -1.05 -15.82 -4.73
C ILE A 142 -0.83 -15.76 -6.25
N ARG A 143 0.14 -16.51 -6.79
CA ARG A 143 0.34 -16.63 -8.26
C ARG A 143 -0.88 -17.21 -8.95
N LYS A 144 -1.54 -18.20 -8.35
CA LYS A 144 -2.77 -18.79 -8.89
C LYS A 144 -3.91 -17.76 -8.94
N ILE A 145 -4.13 -17.01 -7.85
CA ILE A 145 -5.14 -15.93 -7.80
C ILE A 145 -4.88 -14.90 -8.91
N TYR A 146 -3.65 -14.42 -9.01
CA TYR A 146 -3.25 -13.49 -10.08
C TYR A 146 -3.47 -14.10 -11.47
N GLY A 147 -3.13 -15.37 -11.65
CA GLY A 147 -3.22 -16.02 -12.95
C GLY A 147 -4.64 -16.29 -13.41
N GLU A 148 -5.55 -16.60 -12.50
CA GLU A 148 -6.98 -16.75 -12.76
C GLU A 148 -7.63 -15.40 -13.12
N LEU A 149 -7.34 -14.35 -12.36
CA LEU A 149 -7.95 -13.03 -12.56
C LEU A 149 -7.40 -12.30 -13.79
N TYR A 150 -6.10 -12.41 -14.07
CA TYR A 150 -5.50 -11.86 -15.30
C TYR A 150 -5.54 -12.78 -16.51
N LYS A 151 -5.99 -14.04 -16.33
CA LYS A 151 -5.96 -15.07 -17.37
C LYS A 151 -4.56 -15.27 -17.99
N LYS A 152 -3.52 -15.22 -17.15
CA LYS A 152 -2.11 -15.32 -17.55
C LYS A 152 -1.29 -16.08 -16.51
N LYS A 153 -0.45 -17.02 -16.93
CA LYS A 153 0.49 -17.68 -16.01
C LYS A 153 1.48 -16.66 -15.43
N ILE A 154 1.53 -16.59 -14.10
CA ILE A 154 2.57 -15.85 -13.39
C ILE A 154 3.82 -16.75 -13.28
N PRO A 155 5.03 -16.23 -13.54
CA PRO A 155 6.26 -17.01 -13.44
C PRO A 155 6.41 -17.68 -12.07
N GLU A 156 6.88 -18.92 -12.05
CA GLU A 156 7.06 -19.69 -10.80
C GLU A 156 8.09 -19.06 -9.86
N ASN A 157 9.09 -18.38 -10.44
CA ASN A 157 10.09 -17.59 -9.72
C ASN A 157 9.62 -16.17 -9.39
N TRP A 158 8.32 -15.90 -9.31
CA TRP A 158 7.81 -14.63 -8.81
C TRP A 158 7.32 -14.82 -7.37
N TYR A 159 7.84 -13.97 -6.48
CA TYR A 159 7.43 -13.91 -5.09
C TYR A 159 6.88 -12.51 -4.78
N PRO A 160 5.82 -12.40 -3.96
CA PRO A 160 5.12 -11.14 -3.71
C PRO A 160 5.87 -10.26 -2.69
N PHE A 161 7.13 -9.93 -2.96
CA PHE A 161 7.91 -8.99 -2.14
C PHE A 161 8.82 -8.14 -3.03
N GLN A 162 8.95 -6.87 -2.69
CA GLN A 162 9.76 -5.88 -3.38
C GLN A 162 10.78 -5.30 -2.38
N PRO A 163 11.99 -5.87 -2.33
CA PRO A 163 13.10 -5.36 -1.53
C PRO A 163 13.43 -3.91 -1.87
N TYR A 164 13.94 -3.17 -0.89
CA TYR A 164 14.71 -1.97 -1.18
C TYR A 164 16.10 -2.42 -1.60
N CYS A 165 16.48 -2.07 -2.84
CA CYS A 165 17.79 -2.42 -3.34
C CYS A 165 18.87 -1.90 -2.39
N SER A 166 19.69 -2.81 -1.85
CA SER A 166 20.74 -2.47 -0.88
C SER A 166 21.79 -1.51 -1.45
N ASN A 167 21.90 -1.42 -2.78
CA ASN A 167 22.84 -0.53 -3.45
C ASN A 167 22.24 0.83 -3.83
N CYS A 168 21.06 0.88 -4.47
CA CYS A 168 20.48 2.14 -4.97
C CYS A 168 19.23 2.62 -4.24
N GLY A 169 18.71 1.84 -3.28
CA GLY A 169 17.53 2.14 -2.48
C GLY A 169 16.19 2.03 -3.21
N LYS A 170 16.18 1.80 -4.53
CA LYS A 170 14.94 1.68 -5.33
C LYS A 170 14.17 0.40 -5.00
N VAL A 171 12.85 0.49 -5.12
CA VAL A 171 11.90 -0.61 -4.94
C VAL A 171 11.20 -0.99 -6.25
N SER A 172 11.01 -0.04 -7.17
CA SER A 172 10.29 -0.29 -8.43
C SER A 172 11.00 -1.20 -9.41
N THR A 173 12.30 -1.42 -9.19
CA THR A 173 13.17 -2.18 -10.07
C THR A 173 13.60 -3.50 -9.45
N THR A 174 13.15 -3.81 -8.23
CA THR A 174 13.52 -5.04 -7.53
C THR A 174 12.51 -6.14 -7.78
N LYS A 175 13.03 -7.36 -7.95
CA LYS A 175 12.26 -8.57 -8.11
C LYS A 175 12.89 -9.68 -7.29
N VAL A 176 12.11 -10.31 -6.42
CA VAL A 176 12.49 -11.54 -5.73
C VAL A 176 12.28 -12.72 -6.68
N TYR A 177 13.30 -13.58 -6.75
CA TYR A 177 13.27 -14.79 -7.56
C TYR A 177 13.41 -16.09 -6.76
N ASP A 178 13.67 -16.01 -5.46
CA ASP A 178 13.74 -17.16 -4.56
C ASP A 178 13.39 -16.78 -3.11
N TRP A 179 12.91 -17.74 -2.34
CA TRP A 179 12.56 -17.65 -0.91
C TRP A 179 12.83 -19.00 -0.24
N ASP A 180 13.79 -19.02 0.69
CA ASP A 180 14.23 -20.24 1.38
C ASP A 180 13.52 -20.49 2.72
N GLY A 181 12.58 -19.61 3.11
CA GLY A 181 11.89 -19.62 4.40
C GLY A 181 12.48 -18.65 5.43
N GLU A 182 13.66 -18.08 5.17
CA GLU A 182 14.37 -17.13 6.02
C GLU A 182 14.78 -15.85 5.26
N LYS A 183 15.35 -15.98 4.07
CA LYS A 183 15.84 -14.91 3.20
C LYS A 183 15.23 -14.97 1.80
N VAL A 184 15.07 -13.78 1.22
CA VAL A 184 14.70 -13.60 -0.19
C VAL A 184 15.96 -13.35 -1.02
N SER A 185 16.04 -13.99 -2.18
CA SER A 185 17.05 -13.68 -3.21
C SER A 185 16.43 -12.77 -4.26
N PHE A 186 17.07 -11.64 -4.54
CA PHE A 186 16.51 -10.61 -5.41
C PHE A 186 17.52 -10.00 -6.37
N ILE A 187 16.97 -9.40 -7.43
CA ILE A 187 17.71 -8.61 -8.41
C ILE A 187 17.08 -7.23 -8.55
N CYS A 188 17.90 -6.18 -8.65
CA CYS A 188 17.51 -4.85 -9.10
C CYS A 188 17.71 -4.76 -10.62
N GLU A 189 16.68 -5.08 -11.39
CA GLU A 189 16.75 -5.19 -12.85
C GLU A 189 16.91 -3.81 -13.49
N VAL A 190 17.87 -3.68 -14.42
CA VAL A 190 18.19 -2.40 -15.07
C VAL A 190 16.98 -1.83 -15.81
N ASN A 191 16.18 -2.68 -16.45
CA ASN A 191 15.03 -2.30 -17.28
C ASN A 191 13.71 -2.91 -16.76
N ALA A 192 13.54 -3.01 -15.44
CA ALA A 192 12.29 -3.52 -14.86
C ALA A 192 11.07 -2.64 -15.18
N VAL A 193 11.28 -1.33 -15.31
CA VAL A 193 10.24 -0.35 -15.64
C VAL A 193 10.79 0.69 -16.64
N ASP A 194 9.90 1.31 -17.41
CA ASP A 194 10.29 2.22 -18.49
C ASP A 194 10.74 3.61 -18.01
N TRP A 195 10.37 3.98 -16.78
CA TRP A 195 10.49 5.35 -16.26
C TRP A 195 11.65 5.54 -15.26
N THR A 196 12.33 4.46 -14.82
CA THR A 196 13.57 4.55 -14.03
C THR A 196 14.42 3.31 -14.23
N LYS A 197 15.74 3.44 -14.11
CA LYS A 197 16.67 2.30 -14.26
C LYS A 197 17.06 1.70 -12.92
N GLY A 198 17.07 0.37 -12.85
CA GLY A 198 17.72 -0.35 -11.75
C GLY A 198 19.23 -0.32 -11.90
N CYS A 199 19.95 -0.83 -10.90
CA CYS A 199 21.41 -0.80 -10.87
C CYS A 199 22.09 -2.15 -11.15
N GLY A 200 21.33 -3.20 -11.47
CA GLY A 200 21.86 -4.55 -11.75
C GLY A 200 22.29 -5.35 -10.52
N PHE A 201 22.15 -4.79 -9.31
CA PHE A 201 22.56 -5.46 -8.07
C PHE A 201 21.77 -6.75 -7.84
N LYS A 202 22.46 -7.80 -7.39
CA LYS A 202 21.88 -9.06 -6.93
C LYS A 202 22.31 -9.30 -5.49
N GLY A 203 21.41 -9.80 -4.67
CA GLY A 203 21.74 -10.14 -3.29
C GLY A 203 20.63 -10.90 -2.60
N GLU A 204 20.89 -11.20 -1.33
CA GLU A 204 19.97 -11.87 -0.43
C GLU A 204 19.71 -10.99 0.79
N MET A 205 18.52 -11.10 1.39
CA MET A 205 18.19 -10.37 2.61
C MET A 205 17.02 -10.98 3.38
N PHE A 206 16.94 -10.64 4.66
CA PHE A 206 15.74 -10.86 5.46
C PHE A 206 14.63 -9.89 5.01
N PRO A 207 13.40 -10.37 4.74
CA PRO A 207 12.30 -9.51 4.27
C PRO A 207 11.56 -8.80 5.42
N PHE A 208 12.05 -8.88 6.66
CA PHE A 208 11.37 -8.40 7.86
C PHE A 208 11.91 -7.04 8.31
N SER A 209 10.99 -6.10 8.51
CA SER A 209 11.30 -4.74 8.94
C SER A 209 11.19 -4.60 10.46
N ASN A 210 11.88 -3.62 11.02
CA ASN A 210 11.83 -3.30 12.45
C ASN A 210 12.13 -1.82 12.68
N GLU A 211 12.21 -1.40 13.94
CA GLU A 211 12.42 -0.01 14.32
C GLU A 211 13.73 0.60 13.78
N LYS A 212 14.70 -0.24 13.43
CA LYS A 212 16.00 0.18 12.85
C LYS A 212 15.90 0.47 11.35
N GLY A 213 14.91 -0.07 10.66
CA GLY A 213 14.75 0.17 9.23
C GLY A 213 13.68 -0.67 8.54
N ILE A 214 13.26 -0.15 7.40
CA ILE A 214 12.35 -0.85 6.49
C ILE A 214 13.15 -1.39 5.32
N VAL A 215 12.90 -2.66 4.99
CA VAL A 215 13.76 -3.45 4.11
C VAL A 215 13.11 -3.73 2.75
N GLY A 216 11.81 -3.48 2.61
CA GLY A 216 11.06 -3.69 1.38
C GLY A 216 9.57 -3.61 1.64
N LYS A 217 8.76 -3.97 0.64
CA LYS A 217 7.30 -3.96 0.74
C LYS A 217 6.64 -5.11 -0.02
N LEU A 218 5.41 -5.43 0.31
CA LEU A 218 4.54 -6.25 -0.53
C LEU A 218 4.10 -5.44 -1.77
N PRO A 219 3.92 -6.07 -2.95
CA PRO A 219 3.24 -5.44 -4.07
C PRO A 219 1.86 -4.94 -3.66
N TRP A 220 1.46 -3.76 -4.11
CA TRP A 220 0.35 -2.99 -3.52
C TRP A 220 -0.99 -3.75 -3.39
N LYS A 221 -1.35 -4.68 -4.30
CA LYS A 221 -2.59 -5.47 -4.16
C LYS A 221 -2.49 -6.51 -3.05
N VAL A 222 -1.31 -7.09 -2.87
CA VAL A 222 -0.98 -8.01 -1.77
C VAL A 222 -0.86 -7.21 -0.46
N GLU A 223 -0.23 -6.03 -0.50
CA GLU A 223 -0.14 -5.11 0.63
C GLU A 223 -1.53 -4.67 1.11
N TRP A 224 -2.45 -4.35 0.20
CA TRP A 224 -3.83 -4.00 0.54
C TRP A 224 -4.55 -5.14 1.27
N ALA A 225 -4.44 -6.36 0.75
CA ALA A 225 -4.99 -7.56 1.38
C ALA A 225 -4.42 -7.82 2.78
N ALA A 226 -3.13 -7.54 2.98
CA ALA A 226 -2.43 -7.71 4.25
C ALA A 226 -2.76 -6.58 5.25
N LYS A 227 -2.96 -5.34 4.79
CA LYS A 227 -3.30 -4.21 5.66
C LYS A 227 -4.64 -4.43 6.39
N TRP A 228 -5.63 -5.05 5.76
CA TRP A 228 -6.93 -5.29 6.38
C TRP A 228 -6.87 -6.04 7.71
N PRO A 229 -6.28 -7.25 7.82
CA PRO A 229 -6.12 -7.92 9.11
C PRO A 229 -5.11 -7.24 10.03
N THR A 230 -4.05 -6.60 9.51
CA THR A 230 -3.07 -5.87 10.35
C THR A 230 -3.69 -4.69 11.08
N VAL A 231 -4.58 -3.96 10.41
CA VAL A 231 -5.27 -2.79 10.95
C VAL A 231 -6.57 -3.19 11.64
N GLY A 232 -7.24 -4.26 11.18
CA GLY A 232 -8.56 -4.68 11.68
C GLY A 232 -9.73 -4.06 10.92
N VAL A 233 -9.54 -3.71 9.65
CA VAL A 233 -10.52 -3.04 8.79
C VAL A 233 -11.71 -3.97 8.54
N VAL A 234 -12.93 -3.45 8.74
CA VAL A 234 -14.17 -4.16 8.40
C VAL A 234 -14.99 -3.46 7.31
N PHE A 235 -14.72 -2.18 7.08
CA PHE A 235 -15.34 -1.41 6.02
C PHE A 235 -14.31 -0.50 5.36
N GLU A 236 -14.13 -0.70 4.05
CA GLU A 236 -13.36 0.18 3.17
C GLU A 236 -14.02 0.14 1.78
N THR A 237 -14.12 1.31 1.17
CA THR A 237 -14.52 1.52 -0.21
C THR A 237 -13.36 2.13 -0.98
N ALA A 238 -13.47 2.18 -2.30
CA ALA A 238 -12.39 2.67 -3.15
C ALA A 238 -12.96 3.24 -4.45
N GLY A 239 -12.07 3.79 -5.28
CA GLY A 239 -12.40 4.27 -6.62
C GLY A 239 -13.00 3.17 -7.51
N LYS A 240 -13.79 3.59 -8.51
CA LYS A 240 -14.43 2.67 -9.47
C LYS A 240 -13.42 1.77 -10.18
N ASP A 241 -12.24 2.31 -10.48
CA ASP A 241 -11.13 1.61 -11.12
C ASP A 241 -10.73 0.34 -10.37
N HIS A 242 -10.78 0.35 -9.03
CA HIS A 242 -10.47 -0.81 -8.20
C HIS A 242 -11.62 -1.83 -8.11
N PHE A 243 -12.87 -1.39 -8.29
CA PHE A 243 -14.10 -2.19 -8.20
C PHE A 243 -14.56 -2.77 -9.55
N THR A 244 -13.79 -2.58 -10.61
CA THR A 244 -14.04 -3.28 -11.89
C THR A 244 -13.91 -4.80 -11.69
N ARG A 245 -14.62 -5.59 -12.51
CA ARG A 245 -14.53 -7.06 -12.44
C ARG A 245 -13.10 -7.52 -12.75
N GLY A 246 -12.49 -8.28 -11.84
CA GLY A 246 -11.07 -8.65 -11.92
C GLY A 246 -10.12 -7.49 -11.59
N GLY A 247 -10.67 -6.40 -11.05
CA GLY A 247 -9.93 -5.25 -10.59
C GLY A 247 -9.11 -5.55 -9.34
N SER A 248 -8.42 -4.54 -8.86
CA SER A 248 -7.47 -4.72 -7.75
C SER A 248 -8.13 -5.13 -6.44
N ARG A 249 -9.39 -4.73 -6.22
CA ARG A 249 -10.13 -5.16 -5.03
C ARG A 249 -10.44 -6.65 -5.06
N ASP A 250 -10.84 -7.20 -6.21
CA ASP A 250 -11.13 -8.64 -6.35
C ASP A 250 -9.88 -9.48 -6.04
N ILE A 251 -8.71 -9.03 -6.53
CA ILE A 251 -7.42 -9.65 -6.21
C ILE A 251 -7.15 -9.57 -4.70
N ALA A 252 -7.25 -8.38 -4.12
CA ALA A 252 -6.96 -8.17 -2.70
C ALA A 252 -7.91 -8.99 -1.80
N VAL A 253 -9.20 -9.05 -2.12
CA VAL A 253 -10.20 -9.88 -1.41
C VAL A 253 -9.84 -11.35 -1.49
N ALA A 254 -9.56 -11.87 -2.69
CA ALA A 254 -9.20 -13.28 -2.86
C ALA A 254 -7.92 -13.65 -2.07
N ILE A 255 -6.93 -12.76 -2.03
CA ILE A 255 -5.72 -12.95 -1.23
C ILE A 255 -6.06 -12.91 0.26
N SER A 256 -6.83 -11.90 0.71
CA SER A 256 -7.18 -11.76 2.14
C SER A 256 -7.97 -12.96 2.65
N ASP A 257 -8.90 -13.49 1.85
CA ASP A 257 -9.67 -14.67 2.21
C ASP A 257 -8.79 -15.92 2.31
N ASP A 258 -7.73 -16.02 1.50
CA ASP A 258 -6.76 -17.11 1.59
C ASP A 258 -5.79 -16.97 2.79
N LEU A 259 -5.43 -15.73 3.14
CA LEU A 259 -4.67 -15.41 4.34
C LEU A 259 -5.47 -15.69 5.63
N LYS A 260 -6.79 -15.52 5.60
CA LYS A 260 -7.71 -15.74 6.75
C LYS A 260 -8.06 -17.20 7.03
N LYS A 261 -7.66 -18.17 6.20
CA LYS A 261 -7.96 -19.61 6.42
C LYS A 261 -7.10 -20.25 7.54
N ILE A 262 -6.66 -19.46 8.51
CA ILE A 262 -5.80 -19.84 9.64
C ILE A 262 -6.46 -19.33 10.91
#